data_AF-A0A1Q3X253-F1
#
_entry.id   AF-A0A1Q3X253-F1
#
_cell.length_a   1.000
_cell.length_b   1.000
_cell.length_c   1.000
_cell.angle_alpha   90.00
_cell.angle_beta   90.00
_cell.angle_gamma   90.00
#
_symmetry.space_group_name_H-M   'P 1'
#
loop_
_entity.id
_entity.type
_entity.pdbx_description
1 polymer ?
#
loop_
_entity_poly.entity_id
_entity_poly.type
_entity_poly.pdbx_seq_one_letter_code
_entity_poly.pdbx_strand_id
1 'polypeptide(L)'
;MKRVKEPLYRKYNKLARGFHHNSLGGAFRYQRNTKEVKNFEGTHMSVRRTREGYDYTPLFKFLLSRAGQNWDKIFSEAVQRLDKQEPIFWLVDLHFEQGDYGVVSIGENSYYSKLTVQDDLLVLADPKVTAPAKLCTCCTHTFNGIAY
;
A
#
# COMPACT_ATOMS: atom_id res chain seq x y z
N MET A 1 28.61 19.43 -0.45
CA MET A 1 27.32 19.25 0.24
C MET A 1 26.78 17.86 -0.11
N LYS A 2 26.67 16.94 0.87
CA LYS A 2 25.98 15.66 0.62
C LYS A 2 24.51 15.98 0.34
N ARG A 3 24.01 15.66 -0.86
CA ARG A 3 22.57 15.77 -1.15
C ARG A 3 21.84 14.83 -0.19
N VAL A 4 21.08 15.40 0.74
CA VAL A 4 20.23 14.62 1.64
C VAL A 4 19.17 13.96 0.75
N LYS A 5 19.14 12.63 0.73
CA LYS A 5 18.12 11.88 -0.01
C LYS A 5 16.75 12.21 0.58
N GLU A 6 15.75 12.40 -0.28
CA GLU A 6 14.40 12.76 0.15
C GLU A 6 13.79 11.67 1.07
N PRO A 7 13.02 12.04 2.11
CA PRO A 7 12.37 11.06 2.97
C PRO A 7 11.37 10.20 2.18
N LEU A 8 11.22 8.93 2.58
CA LEU A 8 10.25 7.99 1.97
C LEU A 8 8.85 8.08 2.59
N TYR A 9 8.58 9.14 3.33
CA TYR A 9 7.31 9.41 3.96
C TYR A 9 7.03 10.92 3.92
N ARG A 10 5.76 11.28 4.00
CA ARG A 10 5.32 12.68 4.08
C ARG A 10 4.47 12.86 5.31
N LYS A 11 4.66 13.96 6.03
CA LYS A 11 3.73 14.34 7.10
C LYS A 11 2.47 14.87 6.46
N TYR A 12 1.34 14.25 6.76
CA TYR A 12 0.05 14.68 6.26
C TYR A 12 -0.37 15.97 6.97
N ASN A 13 -0.81 16.98 6.22
CA ASN A 13 -1.24 18.24 6.80
C ASN A 13 -2.70 18.14 7.28
N LYS A 14 -2.88 17.92 8.58
CA LYS A 14 -4.21 17.77 9.22
C LYS A 14 -4.98 19.09 9.35
N LEU A 15 -4.36 20.23 9.01
CA LEU A 15 -4.88 21.58 9.26
C LEU A 15 -5.55 22.22 8.04
N ALA A 16 -5.62 21.54 6.89
CA ALA A 16 -6.32 22.06 5.73
C ALA A 16 -7.84 22.15 6.01
N ARG A 17 -8.44 23.33 5.76
CA ARG A 17 -9.88 23.55 5.88
C ARG A 17 -10.61 22.61 4.91
N GLY A 18 -11.47 21.74 5.41
CA GLY A 18 -12.11 20.66 4.63
C GLY A 18 -11.47 19.28 4.82
N PHE A 19 -10.51 19.13 5.75
CA PHE A 19 -10.02 17.82 6.19
C PHE A 19 -11.11 17.07 6.97
N HIS A 20 -12.04 16.49 6.22
CA HIS A 20 -12.88 15.42 6.71
C HIS A 20 -12.02 14.15 6.73
N HIS A 21 -11.95 13.44 7.86
CA HIS A 21 -11.56 12.03 7.84
C HIS A 21 -12.46 11.36 6.82
N ASN A 22 -11.92 11.08 5.64
CA ASN A 22 -12.55 10.45 4.47
C ASN A 22 -13.98 9.96 4.76
N SER A 23 -14.95 10.87 4.80
CA SER A 23 -16.35 10.53 5.10
C SER A 23 -17.06 10.07 3.83
N LEU A 24 -16.30 9.46 2.91
CA LEU A 24 -16.82 8.63 1.81
C LEU A 24 -17.46 7.34 2.34
N GLY A 25 -17.36 7.06 3.66
CA GLY A 25 -18.01 5.93 4.31
C GLY A 25 -19.55 6.00 4.40
N GLY A 26 -20.18 7.15 4.16
CA GLY A 26 -21.64 7.29 4.26
C GLY A 26 -22.40 6.46 3.21
N ALA A 27 -22.00 6.59 1.94
CA ALA A 27 -22.58 5.80 0.85
C ALA A 27 -22.14 4.32 0.92
N PHE A 28 -20.90 4.05 1.31
CA PHE A 28 -20.38 2.70 1.44
C PHE A 28 -21.08 1.88 2.54
N ARG A 29 -21.60 2.52 3.61
CA ARG A 29 -22.38 1.84 4.66
C ARG A 29 -23.60 1.11 4.08
N TYR A 30 -24.27 1.69 3.09
CA TYR A 30 -25.44 1.07 2.44
C TYR A 30 -25.05 -0.03 1.47
N GLN A 31 -23.84 0.03 0.90
CA GLN A 31 -23.33 -0.93 -0.08
C GLN A 31 -22.62 -2.14 0.56
N ARG A 32 -22.11 -2.04 1.80
CA ARG A 32 -21.33 -3.09 2.47
C ARG A 32 -22.04 -4.45 2.58
N ASN A 33 -23.38 -4.45 2.63
CA ASN A 33 -24.18 -5.68 2.74
C ASN A 33 -24.63 -6.26 1.39
N THR A 34 -24.28 -5.64 0.27
CA THR A 34 -24.62 -6.19 -1.05
C THR A 34 -23.76 -7.40 -1.38
N LYS A 35 -24.27 -8.28 -2.24
CA LYS A 35 -23.51 -9.45 -2.70
C LYS A 35 -22.23 -9.06 -3.44
N GLU A 36 -22.24 -7.92 -4.13
CA GLU A 36 -21.07 -7.39 -4.84
C GLU A 36 -19.91 -7.06 -3.90
N VAL A 37 -20.17 -6.39 -2.77
CA VAL A 37 -19.11 -6.09 -1.79
C VAL A 37 -18.67 -7.35 -1.05
N LYS A 38 -19.56 -8.30 -0.79
CA LYS A 38 -19.18 -9.59 -0.17
C LYS A 38 -18.31 -10.45 -1.09
N ASN A 39 -18.56 -10.40 -2.39
CA ASN A 39 -17.78 -11.13 -3.40
C ASN A 39 -16.54 -10.34 -3.86
N PHE A 40 -16.33 -9.13 -3.34
CA PHE A 40 -15.17 -8.33 -3.68
C PHE A 40 -13.91 -8.94 -3.08
N GLU A 41 -12.92 -9.22 -3.93
CA GLU A 41 -11.64 -9.80 -3.53
C GLU A 41 -10.93 -8.98 -2.45
N GLY A 42 -11.13 -7.66 -2.44
CA GLY A 42 -10.55 -6.81 -1.40
C GLY A 42 -11.18 -6.87 -0.02
N THR A 43 -12.30 -7.57 0.14
CA THR A 43 -12.84 -7.92 1.46
C THR A 43 -11.97 -8.99 2.15
N HIS A 44 -11.28 -9.83 1.36
CA HIS A 44 -10.35 -10.85 1.87
C HIS A 44 -8.90 -10.35 1.99
N MET A 45 -8.60 -9.16 1.47
CA MET A 45 -7.28 -8.55 1.58
C MET A 45 -7.01 -8.02 2.99
N SER A 46 -5.76 -8.12 3.44
CA SER A 46 -5.34 -7.42 4.65
C SER A 46 -5.48 -5.90 4.45
N VAL A 47 -6.28 -5.27 5.32
CA VAL A 47 -6.47 -3.81 5.36
C VAL A 47 -5.57 -3.25 6.45
N ARG A 48 -4.55 -2.49 6.05
CA ARG A 48 -3.72 -1.77 7.03
C ARG A 48 -4.24 -0.35 7.19
N ARG A 49 -4.68 -0.02 8.41
CA ARG A 49 -5.00 1.35 8.79
C ARG A 49 -3.71 2.13 8.97
N THR A 50 -3.41 3.03 8.06
CA THR A 50 -2.27 3.95 8.20
C THR A 50 -2.48 4.82 9.43
N ARG A 51 -1.43 4.97 10.24
CA ARG A 51 -1.43 5.82 11.43
C ARG A 51 -1.76 7.26 11.02
N GLU A 52 -2.78 7.84 11.65
CA GLU A 52 -3.33 9.14 11.28
C GLU A 52 -2.23 10.23 11.34
N GLY A 53 -1.70 10.65 10.18
CA GLY A 53 -0.75 11.77 10.08
C GLY A 53 0.52 11.55 9.25
N TYR A 54 0.80 10.34 8.76
CA TYR A 54 1.92 10.09 7.84
C TYR A 54 1.47 9.35 6.60
N ASP A 55 1.93 9.80 5.44
CA ASP A 55 1.73 9.17 4.14
C ASP A 55 3.01 8.43 3.72
N TYR A 56 2.92 7.10 3.68
CA TYR A 56 4.00 6.20 3.29
C TYR A 56 3.91 5.80 1.80
N THR A 57 3.04 6.41 1.02
CA THR A 57 2.95 6.18 -0.44
C THR A 57 4.32 6.30 -1.16
N PRO A 58 5.22 7.26 -0.81
CA PRO A 58 6.55 7.32 -1.42
C PRO A 58 7.41 6.07 -1.15
N LEU A 59 7.28 5.46 0.04
CA LEU A 59 7.93 4.19 0.38
C LEU A 59 7.44 3.07 -0.54
N PHE A 60 6.13 2.92 -0.69
CA PHE A 60 5.57 1.83 -1.50
C PHE A 60 5.98 1.95 -2.97
N LYS A 61 5.96 3.17 -3.53
CA LYS A 61 6.46 3.43 -4.88
C LYS A 61 7.96 3.13 -5.01
N PHE A 62 8.75 3.50 -4.00
CA PHE A 62 10.18 3.19 -3.96
C PHE A 62 10.44 1.68 -3.97
N LEU A 63 9.77 0.91 -3.11
CA LEU A 63 9.92 -0.54 -3.04
C LEU A 63 9.51 -1.22 -4.35
N LEU A 64 8.37 -0.84 -4.92
CA LEU A 64 7.90 -1.37 -6.21
C LEU A 64 8.88 -1.05 -7.35
N SER A 65 9.45 0.16 -7.38
CA SER A 65 10.44 0.55 -8.39
C SER A 65 11.78 -0.18 -8.27
N ARG A 66 12.01 -0.84 -7.13
CA ARG A 66 13.25 -1.56 -6.79
C ARG A 66 13.09 -3.08 -6.80
N ALA A 67 11.93 -3.58 -7.22
CA ALA A 67 11.75 -4.99 -7.49
C ALA A 67 12.82 -5.48 -8.50
N GLY A 68 13.41 -6.64 -8.22
CA GLY A 68 14.55 -7.23 -8.93
C GLY A 68 15.92 -6.82 -8.40
N GLN A 69 16.02 -5.96 -7.39
CA GLN A 69 17.30 -5.56 -6.78
C GLN A 69 17.50 -6.24 -5.41
N ASN A 70 18.75 -6.22 -4.94
CA ASN A 70 19.13 -6.84 -3.66
C ASN A 70 18.42 -6.19 -2.46
N TRP A 71 17.75 -7.01 -1.67
CA TRP A 71 16.91 -6.64 -0.54
C TRP A 71 17.69 -5.89 0.54
N ASP A 72 18.86 -6.37 0.95
CA ASP A 72 19.64 -5.75 2.02
C ASP A 72 20.02 -4.31 1.72
N LYS A 73 20.37 -4.02 0.46
CA LYS A 73 20.68 -2.66 0.01
C LYS A 73 19.45 -1.75 0.06
N ILE A 74 18.31 -2.25 -0.43
CA ILE A 74 17.04 -1.50 -0.43
C ILE A 74 16.56 -1.26 1.00
N PHE A 75 16.59 -2.27 1.84
CA PHE A 75 16.17 -2.21 3.24
C PHE A 75 17.04 -1.21 4.01
N SER A 76 18.36 -1.32 3.90
CA SER A 76 19.29 -0.37 4.53
C SER A 76 19.05 1.07 4.07
N GLU A 77 18.79 1.29 2.78
CA GLU A 77 18.46 2.62 2.25
C GLU A 77 17.09 3.11 2.77
N ALA A 78 16.08 2.24 2.80
CA ALA A 78 14.74 2.61 3.22
C ALA A 78 14.71 2.99 4.70
N VAL A 79 15.35 2.19 5.56
CA VAL A 79 15.46 2.45 7.00
C VAL A 79 16.12 3.81 7.29
N GLN A 80 17.16 4.18 6.54
CA GLN A 80 17.82 5.49 6.71
C GLN A 80 16.93 6.69 6.32
N ARG A 81 15.90 6.48 5.50
CA ARG A 81 15.01 7.52 4.95
C ARG A 81 13.62 7.53 5.58
N LEU A 82 13.35 6.61 6.51
CA LEU A 82 12.07 6.44 7.19
C LEU A 82 12.15 6.87 8.66
N ASP A 83 10.99 7.24 9.20
CA ASP A 83 10.84 7.43 10.65
C ASP A 83 10.70 6.10 11.40
N LYS A 84 10.12 5.08 10.75
CA LYS A 84 9.88 3.73 11.29
C LYS A 84 10.11 2.66 10.24
N GLN A 85 10.52 1.49 10.70
CA GLN A 85 10.76 0.33 9.83
C GLN A 85 9.48 -0.47 9.54
N GLU A 86 8.49 -0.42 10.46
CA GLU A 86 7.21 -1.14 10.35
C GLU A 86 6.51 -0.98 8.98
N PRO A 87 6.45 0.21 8.35
CA PRO A 87 5.77 0.40 7.07
C PRO A 87 6.39 -0.38 5.91
N ILE A 88 7.66 -0.78 6.02
CA ILE A 88 8.31 -1.63 5.00
C ILE A 88 7.60 -2.98 4.94
N PHE A 89 7.35 -3.58 6.10
CA PHE A 89 6.68 -4.87 6.26
C PHE A 89 5.17 -4.81 6.05
N TRP A 90 4.64 -3.67 5.60
CA TRP A 90 3.25 -3.56 5.15
C TRP A 90 3.08 -4.07 3.73
N LEU A 91 4.13 -3.92 2.93
CA LEU A 91 4.16 -4.31 1.53
C LEU A 91 5.05 -5.54 1.29
N VAL A 92 6.15 -5.64 2.05
CA VAL A 92 7.10 -6.74 1.94
C VAL A 92 6.78 -7.80 2.98
N ASP A 93 6.62 -9.02 2.53
CA ASP A 93 6.48 -10.20 3.38
C ASP A 93 7.72 -11.09 3.24
N LEU A 94 8.42 -11.31 4.36
CA LEU A 94 9.62 -12.15 4.40
C LEU A 94 9.26 -13.65 4.42
N HIS A 95 8.03 -13.98 4.79
CA HIS A 95 7.54 -15.35 4.95
C HIS A 95 6.29 -15.57 4.11
N PHE A 96 6.30 -15.07 2.87
CA PHE A 96 5.15 -15.23 1.98
C PHE A 96 4.87 -16.70 1.71
N GLU A 97 3.73 -17.19 2.20
CA GLU A 97 3.26 -18.57 1.97
C GLU A 97 2.37 -18.67 0.72
N GLN A 98 2.41 -19.83 0.06
CA GLN A 98 1.58 -20.13 -1.11
C GLN A 98 0.10 -20.18 -0.70
N GLY A 99 -0.69 -19.19 -1.15
CA GLY A 99 -2.12 -19.09 -0.87
C GLY A 99 -2.56 -17.74 -0.33
N ASP A 100 -1.62 -16.85 0.01
CA ASP A 100 -1.95 -15.49 0.41
C ASP A 100 -2.25 -14.61 -0.82
N TYR A 101 -3.19 -13.68 -0.68
CA TYR A 101 -3.56 -12.74 -1.75
C TYR A 101 -2.36 -11.85 -2.05
N GLY A 102 -1.90 -11.86 -3.31
CA GLY A 102 -0.74 -11.08 -3.79
C GLY A 102 -0.93 -9.56 -3.80
N VAL A 103 -2.01 -9.05 -3.20
CA VAL A 103 -2.33 -7.63 -3.08
C VAL A 103 -2.58 -7.28 -1.61
N VAL A 104 -2.13 -6.10 -1.20
CA VAL A 104 -2.46 -5.48 0.09
C VAL A 104 -3.27 -4.21 -0.13
N SER A 105 -4.24 -3.97 0.76
CA SER A 105 -4.98 -2.71 0.79
C SER A 105 -4.44 -1.82 1.91
N ILE A 106 -4.09 -0.59 1.54
CA ILE A 106 -3.55 0.41 2.46
C ILE A 106 -4.50 1.61 2.44
N GLY A 107 -5.20 1.82 3.56
CA GLY A 107 -6.34 2.74 3.58
C GLY A 107 -7.59 2.13 2.93
N GLU A 108 -8.41 2.97 2.31
CA GLU A 108 -9.76 2.57 1.86
C GLU A 108 -9.80 2.19 0.37
N ASN A 109 -9.05 2.88 -0.49
CA ASN A 109 -9.13 2.71 -1.96
C ASN A 109 -7.76 2.56 -2.64
N SER A 110 -6.69 2.35 -1.86
CA SER A 110 -5.34 2.17 -2.40
C SER A 110 -4.86 0.74 -2.21
N TYR A 111 -4.52 0.12 -3.33
CA TYR A 111 -4.08 -1.27 -3.43
C TYR A 111 -2.65 -1.31 -3.95
N TYR A 112 -1.87 -2.27 -3.46
CA TYR A 112 -0.48 -2.47 -3.87
C TYR A 112 -0.16 -3.95 -3.99
N SER A 113 0.66 -4.32 -4.97
CA SER A 113 1.18 -5.67 -5.10
C SER A 113 2.11 -5.99 -3.92
N LYS A 114 1.88 -7.13 -3.26
CA LYS A 114 2.79 -7.62 -2.24
C LYS A 114 4.15 -7.95 -2.84
N LEU A 115 5.17 -7.72 -2.05
CA LEU A 115 6.55 -8.02 -2.37
C LEU A 115 7.04 -9.11 -1.40
N THR A 116 7.96 -9.94 -1.87
CA THR A 116 8.63 -10.98 -1.08
C THR A 116 10.12 -10.95 -1.35
N VAL A 117 10.91 -11.60 -0.51
CA VAL A 117 12.36 -11.73 -0.70
C VAL A 117 12.65 -13.16 -1.15
N GLN A 118 13.21 -13.30 -2.35
CA GLN A 118 13.67 -14.57 -2.91
C GLN A 118 15.13 -14.43 -3.30
N ASP A 119 16.00 -15.32 -2.82
CA ASP A 119 17.44 -15.32 -3.13
C ASP A 119 18.10 -13.94 -2.94
N ASP A 120 17.82 -13.29 -1.80
CA ASP A 120 18.26 -11.93 -1.45
C ASP A 120 17.78 -10.82 -2.40
N LEU A 121 16.85 -11.10 -3.31
CA LEU A 121 16.24 -10.15 -4.23
C LEU A 121 14.81 -9.84 -3.81
N LEU A 122 14.42 -8.57 -3.93
CA LEU A 122 13.04 -8.14 -3.73
C LEU A 122 12.21 -8.47 -4.97
N VAL A 123 11.21 -9.34 -4.86
CA VAL A 123 10.39 -9.83 -5.99
C VAL A 123 8.90 -9.60 -5.70
N LEU A 124 8.07 -9.51 -6.75
CA LEU A 124 6.61 -9.50 -6.59
C LEU A 124 6.14 -10.87 -6.10
N ALA A 125 5.33 -10.88 -5.05
CA ALA A 125 4.79 -12.12 -4.47
C ALA A 125 3.92 -12.88 -5.48
N ASP A 126 3.14 -12.14 -6.29
CA ASP A 126 2.46 -12.67 -7.45
C ASP A 126 2.68 -11.74 -8.67
N PRO A 127 3.47 -12.17 -9.67
CA PRO A 127 3.72 -11.38 -10.87
C PRO A 127 2.50 -11.26 -11.80
N LYS A 128 1.47 -12.10 -11.63
CA LYS A 128 0.24 -12.06 -12.44
C LYS A 128 -0.85 -11.18 -11.82
N VAL A 129 -0.56 -10.57 -10.68
CA VAL A 129 -1.55 -9.84 -9.91
C VAL A 129 -1.97 -8.55 -10.61
N THR A 130 -3.27 -8.38 -10.76
CA THR A 130 -3.90 -7.22 -11.41
C THR A 130 -4.65 -6.37 -10.41
N ALA A 131 -5.09 -5.19 -10.86
CA ALA A 131 -5.87 -4.29 -10.02
C ALA A 131 -7.19 -4.99 -9.61
N PRO A 132 -7.53 -5.00 -8.31
CA PRO A 132 -8.78 -5.60 -7.85
C PRO A 132 -9.97 -4.78 -8.35
N ALA A 133 -11.16 -5.37 -8.44
CA ALA A 133 -12.36 -4.65 -8.89
C ALA A 133 -12.60 -3.34 -8.10
N LYS A 134 -13.31 -2.37 -8.70
CA LYS A 134 -13.69 -1.16 -7.95
C LYS A 134 -14.82 -1.48 -7.00
N LEU A 135 -14.66 -1.03 -5.76
CA LEU A 135 -15.68 -1.17 -4.73
C LEU A 135 -16.81 -0.14 -4.92
N CYS A 136 -16.47 1.04 -5.44
CA CYS A 136 -17.39 2.14 -5.73
C CYS A 136 -17.00 2.85 -7.03
N THR A 137 -17.99 3.41 -7.73
CA THR A 137 -17.78 4.29 -8.89
C THR A 137 -17.51 5.74 -8.49
N CYS A 138 -17.85 6.13 -7.26
CA CYS A 138 -17.68 7.49 -6.76
C CYS A 138 -16.29 7.77 -6.16
N CYS A 139 -15.50 6.73 -5.91
CA CYS A 139 -14.19 6.85 -5.26
C CYS A 139 -13.06 6.66 -6.27
N THR A 140 -11.95 7.39 -6.09
CA THR A 140 -10.72 7.14 -6.85
C THR A 140 -10.00 5.92 -6.27
N HIS A 141 -10.00 4.82 -7.02
CA HIS A 141 -9.23 3.63 -6.70
C HIS A 141 -7.85 3.72 -7.34
N THR A 142 -6.81 3.30 -6.61
CA THR A 142 -5.44 3.28 -7.10
C THR A 142 -4.81 1.92 -6.90
N PHE A 143 -4.11 1.40 -7.91
CA PHE A 143 -3.32 0.17 -7.84
C PHE A 143 -1.86 0.51 -8.14
N ASN A 144 -0.93 0.09 -7.27
CA ASN A 144 0.49 0.42 -7.36
C ASN A 144 0.76 1.94 -7.50
N GLY A 145 -0.14 2.76 -6.95
CA GLY A 145 -0.08 4.21 -7.02
C GLY A 145 -0.53 4.84 -8.34
N ILE A 146 -1.17 4.07 -9.24
CA ILE A 146 -1.79 4.51 -10.49
C ILE A 146 -3.32 4.38 -10.35
N ALA A 147 -4.07 5.41 -10.75
CA ALA A 147 -5.53 5.34 -10.74
C ALA A 147 -6.05 4.43 -11.85
N TYR A 148 -7.06 3.63 -11.56
CA TYR A 148 -7.70 2.72 -12.52
C TYR A 148 -9.22 2.79 -12.41
#